data_AF-I0BT52-F1
#
_entry.id   AF-I0BT52-F1
#
_cell.length_a   1.000
_cell.length_b   1.000
_cell.length_c   1.000
_cell.angle_alpha   90.00
_cell.angle_beta   90.00
_cell.angle_gamma   90.00
#
_symmetry.space_group_name_H-M   'P 1'
#
loop_
_entity.id
_entity.type
_entity.pdbx_description
1 polymer ?
#
loop_
_entity_poly.entity_id
_entity_poly.type
_entity_poly.pdbx_seq_one_letter_code
_entity_poly.pdbx_strand_id
1 'polypeptide(L)'
;MPTKNRQGCPKPRPITLQQRLRLLLGKKVTVYSPGFPKLTRTVGVLNCVSHRNFKVGSRVFDYNTSFYIVLGCRASQRLPYEVVAAAEDIGSLTGKLICVGRGFVEFIQVPGRSVPTIFPLNRFTNVTCSEEGEE
;
A
#
# COMPACT_ATOMS: atom_id res chain seq x y z
N MET A 1 24.48 -9.33 0.09
CA MET A 1 23.33 -9.50 -0.81
C MET A 1 22.06 -9.42 0.01
N PRO A 2 21.07 -8.57 -0.32
CA PRO A 2 19.86 -8.48 0.48
C PRO A 2 19.11 -9.82 0.38
N THR A 3 18.82 -10.42 1.52
CA THR A 3 18.03 -11.64 1.64
C THR A 3 16.62 -11.35 1.11
N LYS A 4 16.34 -11.71 -0.16
CA LYS A 4 15.01 -11.64 -0.78
C LYS A 4 14.05 -12.55 0.02
N ASN A 5 12.79 -12.14 0.16
CA ASN A 5 11.76 -13.05 0.69
C ASN A 5 11.30 -14.04 -0.42
N ARG A 6 10.47 -15.03 -0.07
CA ARG A 6 9.93 -16.01 -1.05
C ARG A 6 9.14 -15.37 -2.22
N GLN A 7 8.77 -14.10 -2.09
CA GLN A 7 7.99 -13.33 -3.06
C GLN A 7 8.88 -12.37 -3.88
N GLY A 8 10.22 -12.50 -3.80
CA GLY A 8 11.19 -11.68 -4.52
C GLY A 8 11.37 -10.27 -3.95
N CYS A 9 10.61 -9.89 -2.92
CA CYS A 9 10.68 -8.56 -2.33
C CYS A 9 11.88 -8.42 -1.37
N PRO A 10 12.47 -7.21 -1.28
CA PRO A 10 13.56 -6.95 -0.36
C PRO A 10 13.10 -7.07 1.10
N LYS A 11 14.08 -7.21 2.01
CA LYS A 11 13.81 -7.38 3.44
C LYS A 11 12.94 -6.22 3.99
N PRO A 12 11.86 -6.50 4.72
CA PRO A 12 11.00 -5.47 5.30
C PRO A 12 11.75 -4.56 6.28
N ARG A 13 11.50 -3.25 6.20
CA ARG A 13 11.91 -2.28 7.20
C ARG A 13 11.18 -2.55 8.53
N PRO A 14 11.77 -2.21 9.70
CA PRO A 14 11.16 -2.44 11.01
C PRO A 14 10.05 -1.43 11.34
N ILE A 15 9.15 -1.15 10.39
CA ILE A 15 7.99 -0.27 10.53
C ILE A 15 6.72 -1.03 10.19
N THR A 16 5.71 -0.96 11.05
CA THR A 16 4.41 -1.58 10.78
C THR A 16 3.50 -0.66 9.96
N LEU A 17 2.48 -1.24 9.32
CA LEU A 17 1.44 -0.44 8.63
C LEU A 17 0.83 0.62 9.56
N GLN A 18 0.52 0.26 10.80
CA GLN A 18 -0.02 1.18 11.81
C GLN A 18 0.93 2.34 12.09
N GLN A 19 2.22 2.06 12.30
CA GLN A 19 3.23 3.09 12.52
C GLN A 19 3.36 4.00 11.29
N ARG A 20 3.37 3.41 10.08
CA ARG A 20 3.42 4.16 8.81
C ARG A 20 2.21 5.09 8.65
N LEU A 21 1.02 4.65 9.05
CA LEU A 21 -0.21 5.44 9.01
C LEU A 21 -0.24 6.53 10.09
N ARG A 22 0.31 6.29 11.28
CA ARG A 22 0.41 7.33 12.32
C ARG A 22 1.20 8.55 11.85
N LEU A 23 2.26 8.34 11.05
CA LEU A 23 3.02 9.43 10.42
C LEU A 23 2.20 10.26 9.41
N LEU A 24 1.02 9.77 9.00
CA LEU A 24 0.12 10.43 8.07
C LEU A 24 -1.10 11.06 8.75
N LEU A 25 -1.19 11.03 10.10
CA LEU A 25 -2.28 11.68 10.81
C LEU A 25 -2.37 13.16 10.44
N GLY A 26 -3.59 13.64 10.20
CA GLY A 26 -3.86 14.99 9.71
C GLY A 26 -3.63 15.20 8.21
N LYS A 27 -3.14 14.20 7.47
CA LYS A 27 -2.94 14.30 6.01
C LYS A 27 -4.15 13.79 5.24
N LYS A 28 -4.38 14.40 4.08
CA LYS A 28 -5.39 13.96 3.11
C LYS A 28 -4.90 12.70 2.38
N VAL A 29 -5.71 11.65 2.39
CA VAL A 29 -5.44 10.38 1.73
C VAL A 29 -6.66 9.94 0.93
N THR A 30 -6.44 9.05 -0.05
CA THR A 30 -7.53 8.37 -0.76
C THR A 30 -7.44 6.87 -0.46
N VAL A 31 -8.50 6.30 0.07
CA VAL A 31 -8.63 4.86 0.31
C VAL A 31 -9.53 4.25 -0.74
N TYR A 32 -9.08 3.15 -1.32
CA TYR A 32 -9.87 2.32 -2.21
C TYR A 32 -10.15 1.00 -1.52
N SER A 33 -11.42 0.60 -1.48
CA SER A 33 -11.89 -0.65 -0.88
C SER A 33 -12.87 -1.36 -1.82
N PRO A 34 -13.17 -2.65 -1.59
CA PRO A 34 -14.19 -3.37 -2.33
C PRO A 34 -15.51 -2.58 -2.42
N GLY A 35 -16.16 -2.70 -3.56
CA GLY A 35 -17.42 -2.05 -3.86
C GLY A 35 -18.00 -2.60 -5.16
N PHE A 36 -19.32 -2.70 -5.24
CA PHE A 36 -20.03 -3.13 -6.43
C PHE A 36 -20.83 -1.97 -7.03
N PRO A 37 -20.78 -1.73 -8.36
CA PRO A 37 -20.06 -2.48 -9.41
C PRO A 37 -18.58 -2.05 -9.58
N LYS A 38 -18.11 -1.07 -8.81
CA LYS A 38 -16.75 -0.52 -8.88
C LYS A 38 -16.22 -0.28 -7.47
N LEU A 39 -14.89 -0.20 -7.35
CA LEU A 39 -14.22 0.13 -6.09
C LEU A 39 -14.81 1.36 -5.41
N THR A 40 -14.99 1.27 -4.11
CA THR A 40 -15.39 2.40 -3.29
C THR A 40 -14.19 3.31 -3.08
N ARG A 41 -14.26 4.54 -3.59
CA ARG A 41 -13.23 5.56 -3.42
C ARG A 41 -13.61 6.52 -2.28
N THR A 42 -12.86 6.48 -1.19
CA THR A 42 -13.03 7.38 -0.03
C THR A 42 -11.88 8.36 0.05
N VAL A 43 -12.17 9.66 -0.02
CA VAL A 43 -11.16 10.73 0.14
C VAL A 43 -11.42 11.45 1.43
N GLY A 44 -10.39 11.66 2.25
CA GLY A 44 -10.53 12.41 3.48
C GLY A 44 -9.23 12.57 4.25
N VAL A 45 -9.31 13.20 5.42
CA VAL A 45 -8.18 13.34 6.34
C VAL A 45 -8.09 12.06 7.18
N LEU A 46 -6.89 11.47 7.26
CA LEU A 46 -6.60 10.40 8.20
C LEU A 46 -6.57 11.00 9.61
N ASN A 47 -7.59 10.71 10.42
CA ASN A 47 -7.77 11.37 11.72
C ASN A 47 -7.63 10.41 12.91
N CYS A 48 -7.65 9.10 12.69
CA CYS A 48 -7.45 8.11 13.75
C CYS A 48 -6.76 6.86 13.21
N VAL A 49 -5.83 6.31 13.99
CA VAL A 49 -5.11 5.06 13.69
C VAL A 49 -5.04 4.24 14.98
N SER A 50 -5.81 3.16 15.04
CA SER A 50 -5.86 2.23 16.16
C SER A 50 -5.10 0.93 15.84
N HIS A 51 -5.20 -0.07 16.72
CA HIS A 51 -4.63 -1.40 16.50
C HIS A 51 -5.43 -2.25 15.51
N ARG A 52 -6.74 -2.00 15.36
CA ARG A 52 -7.63 -2.81 14.51
C ARG A 52 -8.06 -2.10 13.23
N ASN A 53 -8.13 -0.78 13.28
CA ASN A 53 -8.67 0.03 12.20
C ASN A 53 -8.02 1.42 12.13
N PHE A 54 -8.37 2.15 11.08
CA PHE A 54 -8.07 3.56 10.94
C PHE A 54 -9.31 4.30 10.40
N LYS A 55 -9.31 5.62 10.51
CA LYS A 55 -10.42 6.46 10.06
C LYS A 55 -9.97 7.52 9.08
N VAL A 56 -10.72 7.63 7.98
CA VAL A 56 -10.54 8.67 6.96
C VAL A 56 -11.84 9.45 6.83
N GLY A 57 -11.83 10.71 7.27
CA GLY A 57 -13.06 11.46 7.50
C GLY A 57 -13.93 10.78 8.56
N SER A 58 -15.18 10.45 8.21
CA SER A 58 -16.10 9.71 9.07
C SER A 58 -16.10 8.20 8.85
N ARG A 59 -15.36 7.69 7.84
CA ARG A 59 -15.34 6.26 7.48
C ARG A 59 -14.27 5.50 8.26
N VAL A 60 -14.61 4.30 8.69
CA VAL A 60 -13.72 3.36 9.39
C VAL A 60 -13.26 2.28 8.42
N PHE A 61 -11.99 1.92 8.46
CA PHE A 61 -11.38 0.87 7.65
C PHE A 61 -10.64 -0.12 8.55
N ASP A 62 -11.06 -1.38 8.54
CA ASP A 62 -10.40 -2.45 9.29
C ASP A 62 -9.17 -2.97 8.55
N TYR A 63 -8.12 -3.33 9.29
CA TYR A 63 -6.90 -3.87 8.67
C TYR A 63 -7.08 -5.24 8.02
N ASN A 64 -8.13 -5.97 8.45
CA ASN A 64 -8.45 -7.31 7.98
C ASN A 64 -9.50 -7.29 6.87
N THR A 65 -9.34 -6.39 5.91
CA THR A 65 -10.12 -6.31 4.67
C THR A 65 -9.19 -5.96 3.51
N SER A 66 -9.62 -6.17 2.27
CA SER A 66 -8.93 -5.64 1.10
C SER A 66 -9.06 -4.12 1.05
N PHE A 67 -7.94 -3.40 0.93
CA PHE A 67 -7.93 -1.96 0.61
C PHE A 67 -6.54 -1.55 0.12
N TYR A 68 -6.43 -0.36 -0.48
CA TYR A 68 -5.15 0.33 -0.65
C TYR A 68 -5.32 1.83 -0.45
N ILE A 69 -4.22 2.51 -0.12
CA ILE A 69 -4.22 3.94 0.20
C ILE A 69 -3.29 4.67 -0.76
N VAL A 70 -3.82 5.62 -1.51
CA VAL A 70 -3.05 6.55 -2.35
C VAL A 70 -2.80 7.84 -1.57
N LEU A 71 -1.53 8.22 -1.48
CA LEU A 71 -1.11 9.44 -0.79
C LEU A 71 -1.21 10.65 -1.71
N GLY A 72 -1.44 11.83 -1.13
CA GLY A 72 -1.49 13.10 -1.87
C GLY A 72 -0.12 13.74 -2.15
N CYS A 73 0.97 13.19 -1.60
CA CYS A 73 2.32 13.68 -1.79
C CYS A 73 3.06 12.90 -2.88
N ARG A 74 4.05 13.54 -3.52
CA ARG A 74 4.93 12.85 -4.46
C ARG A 74 5.95 11.99 -3.72
N ALA A 75 6.25 10.82 -4.28
CA ALA A 75 7.34 9.99 -3.83
C ALA A 75 8.68 10.66 -4.15
N SER A 76 9.60 10.68 -3.20
CA SER A 76 10.97 11.20 -3.39
C SER A 76 11.97 10.13 -3.81
N GLN A 77 11.66 8.85 -3.58
CA GLN A 77 12.56 7.72 -3.80
C GLN A 77 11.81 6.53 -4.37
N ARG A 78 12.52 5.72 -5.15
CA ARG A 78 12.09 4.42 -5.66
C ARG A 78 13.27 3.44 -5.58
N LEU A 79 12.96 2.18 -5.32
CA LEU A 79 13.91 1.07 -5.39
C LEU A 79 13.83 0.44 -6.79
N PRO A 80 14.90 -0.23 -7.26
CA PRO A 80 14.94 -0.87 -8.57
C PRO A 80 14.18 -2.21 -8.57
N TYR A 81 12.94 -2.20 -8.10
CA TYR A 81 12.05 -3.35 -8.09
C TYR A 81 10.70 -2.97 -8.67
N GLU A 82 10.18 -3.82 -9.54
CA GLU A 82 8.78 -3.84 -9.90
C GLU A 82 7.98 -4.58 -8.82
N VAL A 83 6.72 -4.19 -8.67
CA VAL A 83 5.78 -4.77 -7.71
C VAL A 83 4.48 -5.07 -8.45
N VAL A 84 3.98 -6.28 -8.26
CA VAL A 84 2.60 -6.65 -8.61
C VAL A 84 1.87 -6.97 -7.32
N ALA A 85 0.83 -6.20 -7.02
CA ALA A 85 0.05 -6.29 -5.80
C ALA A 85 -1.43 -6.56 -6.13
N ALA A 86 -1.89 -7.76 -5.82
CA ALA A 86 -3.26 -8.20 -6.06
C ALA A 86 -4.05 -8.31 -4.76
N ALA A 87 -5.32 -7.94 -4.78
CA ALA A 87 -6.24 -8.10 -3.67
C ALA A 87 -7.60 -8.61 -4.13
N GLU A 88 -8.23 -9.47 -3.32
CA GLU A 88 -9.60 -9.93 -3.52
C GLU A 88 -10.56 -8.74 -3.60
N ASP A 89 -11.50 -8.79 -4.55
CA ASP A 89 -12.51 -7.77 -4.85
C ASP A 89 -11.97 -6.36 -5.21
N ILE A 90 -10.65 -6.25 -5.44
CA ILE A 90 -9.99 -5.04 -5.93
C ILE A 90 -9.35 -5.26 -7.29
N GLY A 91 -8.70 -6.40 -7.50
CA GLY A 91 -7.90 -6.69 -8.68
C GLY A 91 -6.40 -6.50 -8.43
N SER A 92 -5.63 -6.28 -9.50
CA SER A 92 -4.17 -6.18 -9.46
C SER A 92 -3.69 -4.76 -9.77
N LEU A 93 -2.65 -4.34 -9.06
CA LEU A 93 -1.94 -3.07 -9.24
C LEU A 93 -0.47 -3.37 -9.52
N THR A 94 0.09 -2.71 -10.53
CA THR A 94 1.52 -2.80 -10.85
C THR A 94 2.22 -1.48 -10.55
N GLY A 95 3.47 -1.53 -10.11
CA GLY A 95 4.23 -0.32 -9.85
C GLY A 95 5.70 -0.51 -9.54
N LYS A 96 6.37 0.59 -9.19
CA LYS A 96 7.78 0.61 -8.76
C LYS A 96 7.87 0.73 -7.24
N LEU A 97 8.60 -0.19 -6.62
CA LEU A 97 8.69 -0.29 -5.17
C LEU A 97 9.31 0.98 -4.56
N ILE A 98 8.77 1.45 -3.44
CA ILE A 98 9.38 2.48 -2.59
C ILE A 98 10.00 1.80 -1.37
N CYS A 99 9.20 0.99 -0.67
CA CYS A 99 9.70 0.17 0.43
C CYS A 99 8.74 -0.98 0.77
N VAL A 100 9.27 -1.96 1.50
CA VAL A 100 8.51 -3.01 2.15
C VAL A 100 8.56 -2.75 3.66
N GLY A 101 7.40 -2.76 4.31
CA GLY A 101 7.28 -2.71 5.76
C GLY A 101 6.70 -3.99 6.33
N ARG A 102 6.52 -4.03 7.65
CA ARG A 102 5.85 -5.14 8.32
C ARG A 102 4.34 -5.04 8.09
N GLY A 103 3.82 -5.90 7.22
CA GLY A 103 2.38 -5.95 6.89
C GLY A 103 1.93 -4.95 5.83
N PHE A 104 2.86 -4.38 5.04
CA PHE A 104 2.50 -3.56 3.88
C PHE A 104 3.68 -3.43 2.89
N VAL A 105 3.35 -3.07 1.65
CA VAL A 105 4.29 -2.52 0.67
C VAL A 105 3.87 -1.10 0.29
N GLU A 106 4.86 -0.27 -0.04
CA GLU A 106 4.63 1.06 -0.56
C GLU A 106 5.29 1.17 -1.93
N PHE A 107 4.55 1.59 -2.95
CA PHE A 107 5.02 1.65 -4.34
C PHE A 107 4.34 2.77 -5.13
N ILE A 108 4.91 3.12 -6.27
CA ILE A 108 4.33 4.07 -7.23
C ILE A 108 3.63 3.28 -8.32
N GLN A 109 2.32 3.47 -8.52
CA GLN A 109 1.57 2.78 -9.57
C GLN A 109 2.05 3.17 -10.98
N VAL A 110 2.12 2.19 -11.88
CA VAL A 110 2.48 2.37 -13.30
C VAL A 110 1.43 1.68 -14.19
N PRO A 111 0.88 2.35 -15.22
CA PRO A 111 1.06 3.78 -15.53
C PRO A 111 0.36 4.65 -14.47
N GLY A 112 0.92 5.80 -14.14
CA GLY A 112 0.35 6.62 -13.07
C GLY A 112 1.14 7.88 -12.73
N ARG A 113 0.62 8.62 -11.75
CA ARG A 113 1.36 9.75 -11.15
C ARG A 113 2.37 9.19 -10.16
N SER A 114 3.47 9.92 -9.95
CA SER A 114 4.51 9.60 -8.95
C SER A 114 4.05 9.80 -7.50
N VAL A 115 2.88 9.27 -7.15
CA VAL A 115 2.28 9.30 -5.81
C VAL A 115 2.37 7.90 -5.18
N PRO A 116 2.79 7.79 -3.91
CA PRO A 116 2.86 6.51 -3.24
C PRO A 116 1.47 5.88 -3.05
N THR A 117 1.45 4.57 -3.19
CA THR A 117 0.36 3.68 -2.81
C THR A 117 0.86 2.79 -1.68
N ILE A 118 0.19 2.85 -0.53
CA ILE A 118 0.37 1.90 0.56
C ILE A 118 -0.62 0.76 0.36
N PHE A 119 -0.10 -0.46 0.25
CA PHE A 119 -0.87 -1.67 0.03
C PHE A 119 -0.62 -2.64 1.19
N PRO A 120 -1.63 -2.97 2.00
CA PRO A 120 -1.51 -3.91 3.11
C PRO A 120 -1.10 -5.29 2.63
N LEU A 121 -0.34 -6.00 3.47
CA LEU A 121 -0.07 -7.43 3.32
C LEU A 121 -0.90 -8.18 4.36
N ASN A 122 -2.01 -8.76 3.94
CA ASN A 122 -2.92 -9.56 4.76
C ASN A 122 -3.39 -10.82 4.00
N ARG A 123 -4.32 -11.58 4.58
CA ARG A 123 -4.81 -12.86 4.03
C ARG A 123 -5.56 -12.75 2.70
N PHE A 124 -5.97 -11.54 2.29
CA PHE A 124 -6.73 -11.27 1.07
C PHE A 124 -5.86 -10.68 -0.04
N THR A 125 -4.54 -10.59 0.20
CA THR A 125 -3.60 -9.91 -0.68
C THR A 125 -2.44 -10.81 -1.06
N ASN A 126 -1.99 -10.68 -2.31
CA ASN A 126 -0.77 -11.32 -2.79
C ASN A 126 0.13 -10.26 -3.43
N VAL A 127 1.41 -10.26 -3.06
CA VAL A 127 2.39 -9.30 -3.57
C VAL A 127 3.65 -10.03 -4.01
N THR A 128 4.11 -9.71 -5.22
CA THR A 128 5.37 -10.18 -5.77
C THR A 128 6.23 -8.99 -6.18
N CYS A 129 7.55 -9.15 -6.07
CA CYS A 129 8.52 -8.17 -6.55
C CYS A 129 9.55 -8.83 -7.48
N SER A 130 9.96 -8.11 -8.52
CA SER A 130 11.04 -8.48 -9.45
C SER A 130 12.04 -7.34 -9.56
N GLU A 131 13.33 -7.62 -9.75
CA GLU A 131 14.32 -6.55 -9.97
C GLU A 131 14.15 -5.96 -11.37
N GLU A 132 14.34 -4.65 -11.51
CA GLU A 132 14.40 -4.02 -12.83
C GLU A 132 15.64 -4.55 -13.57
N GLY A 133 15.43 -5.29 -14.67
CA GLY A 133 16.51 -5.80 -15.52
C GLY A 133 16.88 -7.28 -15.30
N GLU A 134 16.10 -8.07 -14.56
CA GLU A 134 16.13 -9.54 -14.70
C GLU A 134 15.34 -9.94 -15.98
N GLU A 135 15.94 -9.68 -17.15
CA GLU A 135 15.69 -10.37 -18.43
C GLU A 135 16.97 -11.09 -18.86
#